data_AF-F6G2R1-F1
#
_entry.id   AF-F6G2R1-F1
#
_cell.length_a   1.000
_cell.length_b   1.000
_cell.length_c   1.000
_cell.angle_alpha   90.00
_cell.angle_beta   90.00
_cell.angle_gamma   90.00
#
_symmetry.space_group_name_H-M   'P 1'
#
loop_
_entity.id
_entity.type
_entity.pdbx_description
1 polymer ?
#
loop_
_entity_poly.entity_id
_entity_poly.type
_entity_poly.pdbx_seq_one_letter_code
_entity_poly.pdbx_strand_id
1 'polypeptide(L)'
;MDSVEFDHLLRDAGLVAWYATRHGKLPRDSQIFSLIESVNNGGATDSKNIADLSMETNRVIREIGSITASLLIHRWSFFDIAKHMLVALAPFFLGFLTLLLTIYLAFQNSQLTQADTAIREYQAWVNGQPREKLYNAWKMYHYEQVLNVKGPPLDQLDSYQRLVDEVKQAGEKGDSLFKLLGEASRMLYLPKIFEVYGPDFTRRLAENLNNASSDIPPEALIEKAKNENLRETNGGNHDDPCVDSSASPIPSKIANTEKKQHPAAIEEYSKSYDCFLKQLGIPSQTFSYPLTWDTIFLIRAKINLMMTWFLPGLYGLLGACVYLLRESMHRNSVTPPAHKQFIGTLLQLLRISLGGLAGIIIGWFVVPSATSGNGSVVASISSIPFGLAFMAGFSSDTLFSLLERIRRTIDTSEK
;
A
#
# COMPACT_ATOMS: atom_id res chain seq x y z
N MET A 1 34.40 51.96 22.19
CA MET A 1 34.32 50.80 21.29
C MET A 1 35.41 49.86 21.72
N ASP A 2 35.06 48.69 22.20
CA ASP A 2 36.04 47.71 22.68
C ASP A 2 36.87 47.22 21.49
N SER A 3 38.13 46.83 21.72
CA SER A 3 39.02 46.33 20.64
C SER A 3 38.38 45.17 19.86
N VAL A 4 37.58 44.35 20.54
CA VAL A 4 36.82 43.24 19.93
C VAL A 4 35.75 43.73 18.96
N GLU A 5 35.00 44.77 19.33
CA GLU A 5 33.95 45.36 18.48
C GLU A 5 34.54 46.01 17.24
N PHE A 6 35.71 46.62 17.38
CA PHE A 6 36.48 47.21 16.28
C PHE A 6 36.94 46.15 15.26
N ASP A 7 37.48 45.02 15.74
CA ASP A 7 37.89 43.91 14.88
C ASP A 7 36.70 43.29 14.13
N HIS A 8 35.52 43.24 14.76
CA HIS A 8 34.28 42.81 14.11
C HIS A 8 33.87 43.77 12.98
N LEU A 9 33.89 45.08 13.21
CA LEU A 9 33.53 46.08 12.21
C LEU A 9 34.46 46.02 10.98
N LEU A 10 35.78 45.91 11.20
CA LEU A 10 36.76 45.80 10.12
C LEU A 10 36.57 44.53 9.29
N ARG A 11 36.31 43.40 9.97
CA ARG A 11 36.04 42.13 9.30
C ARG A 11 34.76 42.21 8.46
N ASP A 12 33.69 42.79 9.01
CA ASP A 12 32.40 42.92 8.33
C ASP A 12 32.49 43.86 7.12
N ALA A 13 33.15 45.02 7.27
CA ALA A 13 33.40 45.95 6.19
C ALA A 13 34.21 45.31 5.04
N GLY A 14 35.25 44.53 5.37
CA GLY A 14 36.04 43.80 4.39
C GLY A 14 35.23 42.75 3.63
N LEU A 15 34.37 42.00 4.33
CA LEU A 15 33.46 41.02 3.73
C LEU A 15 32.46 41.66 2.76
N VAL A 16 31.85 42.78 3.17
CA VAL A 16 30.90 43.55 2.37
C VAL A 16 31.59 44.12 1.12
N ALA A 17 32.77 44.73 1.28
CA ALA A 17 33.53 45.31 0.18
C ALA A 17 33.95 44.24 -0.86
N TRP A 18 34.45 43.10 -0.39
CA TRP A 18 34.84 41.98 -1.25
C TRP A 18 33.64 41.41 -2.03
N TYR A 19 32.50 41.25 -1.36
CA TYR A 19 31.27 40.77 -2.00
C TYR A 19 30.73 41.76 -3.04
N ALA A 20 30.64 43.04 -2.69
CA ALA A 20 30.19 44.10 -3.60
C ALA A 20 31.05 44.13 -4.88
N THR A 21 32.36 44.00 -4.72
CA THR A 21 33.33 43.99 -5.83
C THR A 21 33.10 42.79 -6.74
N ARG A 22 32.96 41.59 -6.17
CA ARG A 22 32.76 40.35 -6.94
C ARG A 22 31.45 40.36 -7.74
N HIS A 23 30.43 41.03 -7.23
CA HIS A 23 29.12 41.13 -7.87
C HIS A 23 28.96 42.39 -8.74
N GLY A 24 30.00 43.21 -8.90
CA GLY A 24 29.94 44.44 -9.69
C GLY A 24 28.95 45.48 -9.15
N LYS A 25 28.63 45.41 -7.85
CA LYS A 25 27.69 46.29 -7.15
C LYS A 25 28.39 47.32 -6.26
N LEU A 26 29.71 47.41 -6.31
CA LEU A 26 30.44 48.42 -5.57
C LEU A 26 30.16 49.80 -6.21
N PRO A 27 29.68 50.81 -5.44
CA PRO A 27 29.53 52.16 -5.95
C PRO A 27 30.84 52.67 -6.54
N ARG A 28 30.80 53.35 -7.68
CA ARG A 28 32.02 53.81 -8.38
C ARG A 28 32.83 54.82 -7.56
N ASP A 29 32.17 55.50 -6.64
CA ASP A 29 32.71 56.50 -5.72
C ASP A 29 33.00 55.92 -4.32
N SER A 30 32.88 54.60 -4.13
CA SER A 30 33.04 53.97 -2.83
C SER A 30 34.49 54.07 -2.32
N GLN A 31 34.66 54.68 -1.15
CA GLN A 31 35.95 54.80 -0.46
C GLN A 31 36.18 53.69 0.57
N ILE A 32 35.37 52.62 0.55
CA ILE A 32 35.40 51.58 1.58
C ILE A 32 36.79 50.94 1.77
N PHE A 33 37.55 50.68 0.69
CA PHE A 33 38.89 50.07 0.81
C PHE A 33 39.92 51.02 1.41
N SER A 34 39.91 52.30 1.03
CA SER A 34 40.79 53.31 1.62
C SER A 34 40.44 53.58 3.09
N LEU A 35 39.16 53.55 3.44
CA LEU A 35 38.71 53.70 4.83
C LEU A 35 39.16 52.50 5.68
N ILE A 36 39.00 51.26 5.18
CA ILE A 36 39.51 50.05 5.86
C ILE A 36 41.03 50.17 6.10
N GLU A 37 41.80 50.59 5.10
CA GLU A 37 43.25 50.74 5.22
C GLU A 37 43.63 51.86 6.21
N SER A 38 42.95 53.00 6.17
CA SER A 38 43.18 54.11 7.12
C SER A 38 42.88 53.71 8.56
N VAL A 39 41.82 52.93 8.78
CA VAL A 39 41.40 52.47 10.10
C VAL A 39 42.35 51.38 10.61
N ASN A 40 42.82 50.49 9.72
CA ASN A 40 43.81 49.46 10.06
C ASN A 40 45.19 50.07 10.42
N ASN A 41 45.61 51.14 9.74
CA ASN A 41 46.89 51.81 9.99
C ASN A 41 46.85 52.83 11.13
N GLY A 42 45.71 53.50 11.35
CA GLY A 42 45.53 54.56 12.35
C GLY A 42 45.20 54.07 13.76
N GLY A 43 44.88 52.78 13.92
CA GLY A 43 44.44 52.20 15.17
C GLY A 43 43.06 52.70 15.63
N ALA A 44 42.51 52.09 16.69
CA ALA A 44 41.17 52.38 17.21
C ALA A 44 40.99 53.79 17.82
N THR A 45 42.00 54.65 17.74
CA THR A 45 42.03 55.99 18.34
C THR A 45 41.34 57.06 17.50
N ASP A 46 41.19 56.88 16.19
CA ASP A 46 40.54 57.88 15.32
C ASP A 46 39.04 57.60 15.16
N SER A 47 38.25 58.13 16.10
CA SER A 47 36.80 57.99 16.12
C SER A 47 36.11 58.47 14.83
N LYS A 48 36.73 59.40 14.08
CA LYS A 48 36.16 59.93 12.84
C LYS A 48 36.22 58.88 11.73
N ASN A 49 37.37 58.25 11.53
CA ASN A 49 37.53 57.22 10.49
C ASN A 49 36.66 55.99 10.73
N ILE A 50 36.41 55.65 12.01
CA ILE A 50 35.50 54.55 12.39
C ILE A 50 34.05 54.88 12.03
N ALA A 51 33.61 56.11 12.30
CA ALA A 51 32.26 56.57 11.95
C ALA A 51 32.06 56.61 10.42
N ASP A 52 33.05 57.14 9.70
CA ASP A 52 33.03 57.22 8.23
C ASP A 52 33.02 55.81 7.60
N LEU A 53 33.81 54.86 8.14
CA LEU A 53 33.81 53.45 7.71
C LEU A 53 32.45 52.78 7.96
N SER A 54 31.84 53.00 9.13
CA SER A 54 30.52 52.45 9.45
C SER A 54 29.43 53.01 8.52
N MET A 55 29.47 54.31 8.23
CA MET A 55 28.55 54.97 7.32
C MET A 55 28.68 54.43 5.88
N GLU A 56 29.91 54.31 5.39
CA GLU A 56 30.18 53.81 4.04
C GLU A 56 29.85 52.31 3.91
N THR A 57 30.11 51.52 4.95
CA THR A 57 29.70 50.10 5.00
C THR A 57 28.18 49.97 4.91
N ASN A 58 27.42 50.79 5.64
CA ASN A 58 25.96 50.82 5.56
C ASN A 58 25.45 51.28 4.20
N ARG A 59 26.14 52.23 3.55
CA ARG A 59 25.84 52.68 2.19
C ARG A 59 26.02 51.56 1.17
N VAL A 60 27.14 50.84 1.23
CA VAL A 60 27.42 49.70 0.34
C VAL A 60 26.42 48.56 0.59
N ILE A 61 26.02 48.30 1.84
CA ILE A 61 24.98 47.31 2.17
C ILE A 61 23.64 47.66 1.50
N ARG A 62 23.23 48.94 1.48
CA ARG A 62 21.98 49.35 0.80
C ARG A 62 22.03 49.09 -0.70
N GLU A 63 23.17 49.34 -1.34
CA GLU A 63 23.37 49.17 -2.79
C GLU A 63 23.47 47.70 -3.22
N ILE A 64 24.00 46.82 -2.36
CA ILE A 64 24.02 45.38 -2.62
C ILE A 64 22.60 44.79 -2.74
N GLY A 65 21.59 45.48 -2.18
CA GLY A 65 20.20 45.02 -2.06
C GLY A 65 19.94 44.35 -0.71
N SER A 66 18.69 43.98 -0.42
CA SER A 66 18.20 43.44 0.87
C SER A 66 18.74 42.06 1.25
N ILE A 67 20.01 41.76 0.95
CA ILE A 67 20.73 40.64 1.55
C ILE A 67 21.22 41.15 2.90
N THR A 68 20.56 40.72 3.96
CA THR A 68 20.92 41.08 5.34
C THR A 68 22.40 40.79 5.57
N ALA A 69 23.16 41.75 6.13
CA ALA A 69 24.59 41.58 6.40
C ALA A 69 24.90 40.29 7.20
N SER A 70 23.96 39.83 8.03
CA SER A 70 24.02 38.55 8.74
C SER A 70 24.18 37.34 7.81
N LEU A 71 23.57 37.35 6.62
CA LEU A 71 23.63 36.28 5.63
C LEU A 71 25.02 36.20 4.95
N LEU A 72 25.64 37.37 4.74
CA LEU A 72 26.99 37.51 4.19
C LEU A 72 28.06 37.03 5.18
N ILE A 73 27.92 37.38 6.45
CA ILE A 73 28.83 36.98 7.53
C ILE A 73 28.86 35.46 7.70
N HIS A 74 27.70 34.79 7.56
CA HIS A 74 27.62 33.34 7.70
C HIS A 74 28.05 32.58 6.43
N ARG A 75 28.26 33.27 5.29
CA ARG A 75 28.63 32.66 4.01
C ARG A 75 27.65 31.57 3.54
N TRP A 76 26.37 31.69 3.89
CA TRP A 76 25.35 30.70 3.50
C TRP A 76 24.87 31.01 2.10
N SER A 77 24.95 30.04 1.20
CA SER A 77 24.29 30.18 -0.11
C SER A 77 22.78 30.09 0.06
N PHE A 78 22.01 30.74 -0.81
CA PHE A 78 20.55 30.58 -0.86
C PHE A 78 20.15 29.09 -0.96
N PHE A 79 20.98 28.28 -1.64
CA PHE A 79 20.81 26.84 -1.73
C PHE A 79 21.00 26.11 -0.39
N ASP A 80 21.84 26.62 0.51
CA ASP A 80 22.02 26.03 1.83
C ASP A 80 20.79 26.30 2.71
N ILE A 81 20.21 27.50 2.66
CA ILE A 81 18.94 27.79 3.34
C ILE A 81 17.82 26.88 2.82
N ALA A 82 17.71 26.72 1.51
CA ALA A 82 16.73 25.82 0.90
C ALA A 82 16.96 24.35 1.31
N LYS A 83 18.22 23.89 1.33
CA LYS A 83 18.58 22.54 1.81
C LYS A 83 18.25 22.37 3.29
N HIS A 84 18.52 23.36 4.13
CA HIS A 84 18.20 23.32 5.56
C HIS A 84 16.69 23.27 5.78
N MET A 85 15.91 24.04 5.03
CA MET A 85 14.45 23.94 5.05
C MET A 85 13.97 22.56 4.59
N LEU A 86 14.52 22.03 3.49
CA LEU A 86 14.11 20.74 2.95
C LEU A 86 14.44 19.59 3.91
N VAL A 87 15.62 19.63 4.54
CA VAL A 87 16.02 18.68 5.58
C VAL A 87 15.13 18.79 6.82
N ALA A 88 14.76 20.00 7.23
CA ALA A 88 13.84 20.21 8.35
C ALA A 88 12.41 19.75 8.04
N LEU A 89 11.96 19.88 6.78
CA LEU A 89 10.63 19.47 6.31
C LEU A 89 10.53 17.98 5.96
N ALA A 90 11.64 17.33 5.64
CA ALA A 90 11.69 15.90 5.30
C ALA A 90 10.93 14.99 6.30
N PRO A 91 11.13 15.09 7.63
CA PRO A 91 10.38 14.26 8.58
C PRO A 91 8.87 14.58 8.60
N PHE A 92 8.48 15.83 8.35
CA PHE A 92 7.07 16.21 8.25
C PHE A 92 6.42 15.61 7.00
N PHE A 93 7.09 15.71 5.84
CA PHE A 93 6.60 15.08 4.61
C PHE A 93 6.52 13.56 4.74
N LEU A 94 7.53 12.94 5.33
CA LEU A 94 7.53 11.49 5.55
C LEU A 94 6.41 11.08 6.52
N GLY A 95 6.22 11.82 7.62
CA GLY A 95 5.11 11.60 8.56
C GLY A 95 3.73 11.79 7.91
N PHE A 96 3.57 12.82 7.08
CA PHE A 96 2.32 13.08 6.37
C PHE A 96 2.03 12.01 5.30
N LEU A 97 3.04 11.62 4.53
CA LEU A 97 2.92 10.55 3.53
C LEU A 97 2.56 9.22 4.18
N THR A 98 3.17 8.91 5.32
CA THR A 98 2.90 7.66 6.05
C THR A 98 1.52 7.68 6.68
N LEU A 99 1.06 8.84 7.18
CA LEU A 99 -0.32 9.03 7.62
C LEU A 99 -1.32 8.79 6.46
N LEU A 100 -1.12 9.43 5.30
CA LEU A 100 -1.97 9.21 4.13
C LEU A 100 -2.00 7.74 3.70
N LEU A 101 -0.83 7.08 3.71
CA LEU A 101 -0.72 5.67 3.38
C LEU A 101 -1.44 4.78 4.40
N THR A 102 -1.35 5.10 5.70
CA THR A 102 -2.09 4.36 6.74
C THR A 102 -3.61 4.53 6.61
N ILE A 103 -4.10 5.74 6.31
CA ILE A 103 -5.52 5.99 6.06
C ILE A 103 -5.98 5.20 4.83
N TYR A 104 -5.20 5.24 3.75
CA TYR A 104 -5.49 4.48 2.54
C TYR A 104 -5.57 2.99 2.82
N LEU A 105 -4.63 2.43 3.58
CA LEU A 105 -4.66 1.02 3.94
C LEU A 105 -5.78 0.67 4.93
N ALA A 106 -6.15 1.57 5.84
CA ALA A 106 -7.29 1.39 6.71
C ALA A 106 -8.60 1.30 5.90
N PHE A 107 -8.75 2.14 4.88
CA PHE A 107 -9.86 2.06 3.93
C PHE A 107 -9.85 0.73 3.16
N GLN A 108 -8.70 0.32 2.63
CA GLN A 108 -8.55 -0.96 1.95
C GLN A 108 -8.87 -2.15 2.87
N ASN A 109 -8.47 -2.08 4.15
CA ASN A 109 -8.74 -3.11 5.14
C ASN A 109 -10.24 -3.29 5.42
N SER A 110 -11.00 -2.20 5.47
CA SER A 110 -12.46 -2.28 5.60
C SER A 110 -13.09 -3.07 4.45
N GLN A 111 -12.65 -2.82 3.21
CA GLN A 111 -13.13 -3.55 2.03
C GLN A 111 -12.70 -5.02 2.07
N LEU A 112 -11.50 -5.28 2.56
CA LEU A 112 -10.96 -6.63 2.73
C LEU A 112 -11.78 -7.49 3.69
N THR A 113 -12.27 -6.87 4.76
CA THR A 113 -13.11 -7.51 5.76
C THR A 113 -14.47 -7.90 5.17
N GLN A 114 -15.02 -7.08 4.28
CA GLN A 114 -16.22 -7.43 3.52
C GLN A 114 -15.96 -8.61 2.58
N ALA A 115 -14.81 -8.63 1.90
CA ALA A 115 -14.42 -9.73 1.03
C ALA A 115 -14.25 -11.06 1.80
N ASP A 116 -13.60 -11.05 2.98
CA ASP A 116 -13.45 -12.26 3.80
C ASP A 116 -14.81 -12.79 4.28
N THR A 117 -15.73 -11.87 4.64
CA THR A 117 -17.09 -12.23 5.02
C THR A 117 -17.82 -12.90 3.85
N ALA A 118 -17.75 -12.32 2.64
CA ALA A 118 -18.34 -12.90 1.44
C ALA A 118 -17.73 -14.29 1.10
N ILE A 119 -16.42 -14.46 1.27
CA ILE A 119 -15.76 -15.76 1.06
C ILE A 119 -16.25 -16.81 2.05
N ARG A 120 -16.44 -16.46 3.34
CA ARG A 120 -16.98 -17.39 4.34
C ARG A 120 -18.40 -17.79 4.04
N GLU A 121 -19.24 -16.83 3.66
CA GLU A 121 -20.62 -17.10 3.27
C GLU A 121 -20.67 -17.96 2.00
N TYR A 122 -19.75 -17.75 1.06
CA TYR A 122 -19.59 -18.61 -0.10
C TYR A 122 -19.14 -20.02 0.29
N GLN A 123 -18.18 -20.18 1.21
CA GLN A 123 -17.77 -21.50 1.70
C GLN A 123 -18.92 -22.22 2.39
N ALA A 124 -19.70 -21.52 3.21
CA ALA A 124 -20.91 -22.06 3.82
C ALA A 124 -21.97 -22.44 2.78
N TRP A 125 -22.11 -21.65 1.71
CA TRP A 125 -23.00 -21.95 0.59
C TRP A 125 -22.54 -23.19 -0.20
N VAL A 126 -21.25 -23.31 -0.52
CA VAL A 126 -20.67 -24.49 -1.20
C VAL A 126 -20.86 -25.75 -0.35
N ASN A 127 -20.62 -25.67 0.96
CA ASN A 127 -20.82 -26.79 1.88
C ASN A 127 -22.28 -27.24 1.96
N GLY A 128 -23.24 -26.38 1.60
CA GLY A 128 -24.66 -26.73 1.48
C GLY A 128 -25.00 -27.60 0.26
N GLN A 129 -24.01 -27.97 -0.55
CA GLN A 129 -24.13 -28.81 -1.77
C GLN A 129 -25.29 -28.37 -2.68
N PRO A 130 -25.36 -27.08 -3.08
CA PRO A 130 -26.48 -26.56 -3.87
C PRO A 130 -26.60 -27.25 -5.23
N ARG A 131 -25.48 -27.75 -5.78
CA ARG A 131 -25.46 -28.55 -7.02
C ARG A 131 -26.13 -29.90 -6.87
N GLU A 132 -25.95 -30.58 -5.73
CA GLU A 132 -26.60 -31.86 -5.48
C GLU A 132 -28.10 -31.68 -5.28
N LYS A 133 -28.51 -30.63 -4.55
CA LYS A 133 -29.92 -30.25 -4.42
C LYS A 133 -30.53 -29.96 -5.78
N LEU A 134 -29.89 -29.14 -6.60
CA LEU A 134 -30.38 -28.82 -7.94
C LEU A 134 -30.45 -30.05 -8.86
N TYR A 135 -29.46 -30.94 -8.80
CA TYR A 135 -29.49 -32.21 -9.51
C TYR A 135 -30.64 -33.11 -9.05
N ASN A 136 -30.90 -33.19 -7.75
CA ASN A 136 -32.02 -33.94 -7.20
C ASN A 136 -33.36 -33.35 -7.64
N ALA A 137 -33.48 -32.02 -7.70
CA ALA A 137 -34.68 -31.32 -8.21
C ALA A 137 -34.94 -31.68 -9.68
N TRP A 138 -33.89 -31.58 -10.48
CA TRP A 138 -33.93 -31.90 -11.90
C TRP A 138 -34.25 -33.40 -12.13
N LYS A 139 -33.67 -34.28 -11.32
CA LYS A 139 -33.93 -35.73 -11.37
C LYS A 139 -35.39 -36.05 -11.05
N MET A 140 -35.95 -35.47 -9.99
CA MET A 140 -37.37 -35.63 -9.64
C MET A 140 -38.28 -35.12 -10.76
N TYR A 141 -37.96 -33.94 -11.31
CA TYR A 141 -38.71 -33.37 -12.44
C TYR A 141 -38.71 -34.29 -13.68
N HIS A 142 -37.54 -34.82 -14.06
CA HIS A 142 -37.37 -35.53 -15.32
C HIS A 142 -37.75 -37.02 -15.25
N TYR A 143 -37.31 -37.74 -14.21
CA TYR A 143 -37.46 -39.19 -14.15
C TYR A 143 -38.67 -39.66 -13.37
N GLU A 144 -39.06 -38.93 -12.32
CA GLU A 144 -40.19 -39.34 -11.47
C GLU A 144 -41.53 -38.85 -12.02
N GLN A 145 -41.50 -38.05 -13.09
CA GLN A 145 -42.68 -37.48 -13.76
C GLN A 145 -43.66 -36.91 -12.73
N VAL A 146 -43.15 -36.22 -11.70
CA VAL A 146 -43.94 -35.67 -10.58
C VAL A 146 -45.10 -34.80 -11.08
N LEU A 147 -44.99 -34.27 -12.30
CA LEU A 147 -46.00 -33.43 -12.93
C LEU A 147 -46.94 -34.16 -13.92
N ASN A 148 -46.68 -35.41 -14.31
CA ASN A 148 -47.27 -35.99 -15.53
C ASN A 148 -48.02 -37.33 -15.39
N VAL A 149 -48.32 -37.79 -14.17
CA VAL A 149 -49.12 -39.01 -13.94
C VAL A 149 -50.27 -38.68 -12.99
N LYS A 150 -51.35 -39.47 -13.04
CA LYS A 150 -52.59 -39.39 -12.22
C LYS A 150 -52.35 -39.24 -10.70
N GLY A 151 -51.83 -38.09 -10.29
CA GLY A 151 -51.42 -37.72 -8.93
C GLY A 151 -50.24 -38.54 -8.41
N PRO A 152 -49.01 -38.01 -8.31
CA PRO A 152 -48.06 -38.53 -7.34
C PRO A 152 -48.68 -38.44 -5.92
N PRO A 153 -48.24 -39.26 -4.95
CA PRO A 153 -48.59 -39.05 -3.55
C PRO A 153 -48.27 -37.60 -3.17
N LEU A 154 -49.20 -36.93 -2.47
CA LEU A 154 -49.13 -35.51 -2.11
C LEU A 154 -47.78 -35.15 -1.46
N ASP A 155 -47.22 -36.10 -0.70
CA ASP A 155 -45.92 -36.01 -0.03
C ASP A 155 -44.74 -35.83 -1.00
N GLN A 156 -44.77 -36.44 -2.19
CA GLN A 156 -43.72 -36.26 -3.20
C GLN A 156 -43.76 -34.86 -3.80
N LEU A 157 -44.95 -34.32 -4.05
CA LEU A 157 -45.12 -32.96 -4.58
C LEU A 157 -44.61 -31.92 -3.58
N ASP A 158 -44.92 -32.08 -2.28
CA ASP A 158 -44.44 -31.19 -1.22
C ASP A 158 -42.92 -31.26 -1.09
N SER A 159 -42.34 -32.46 -1.14
CA SER A 159 -40.88 -32.64 -1.13
C SER A 159 -40.18 -31.98 -2.33
N TYR A 160 -40.79 -32.06 -3.51
CA TYR A 160 -40.30 -31.41 -4.71
C TYR A 160 -40.38 -29.88 -4.60
N GLN A 161 -41.52 -29.33 -4.16
CA GLN A 161 -41.72 -27.89 -3.98
C GLN A 161 -40.72 -27.32 -2.99
N ARG A 162 -40.55 -27.96 -1.83
CA ARG A 162 -39.56 -27.57 -0.82
C ARG A 162 -38.14 -27.56 -1.39
N LEU A 163 -37.80 -28.57 -2.18
CA LEU A 163 -36.46 -28.70 -2.76
C LEU A 163 -36.23 -27.65 -3.86
N VAL A 164 -37.24 -27.32 -4.66
CA VAL A 164 -37.21 -26.20 -5.62
C VAL A 164 -37.04 -24.87 -4.90
N ASP A 165 -37.76 -24.63 -3.81
CA ASP A 165 -37.64 -23.40 -3.01
C ASP A 165 -36.24 -23.28 -2.38
N GLU A 166 -35.70 -24.38 -1.84
CA GLU A 166 -34.32 -24.42 -1.33
C GLU A 166 -33.29 -24.13 -2.42
N VAL A 167 -33.50 -24.65 -3.63
CA VAL A 167 -32.62 -24.41 -4.80
C VAL A 167 -32.72 -22.96 -5.27
N LYS A 168 -33.92 -22.39 -5.32
CA LYS A 168 -34.13 -20.99 -5.70
C LYS A 168 -33.49 -20.05 -4.69
N GLN A 169 -33.71 -20.28 -3.39
CA GLN A 169 -33.07 -19.52 -2.32
C GLN A 169 -31.54 -19.64 -2.36
N ALA A 170 -31.02 -20.84 -2.65
CA ALA A 170 -29.59 -21.04 -2.85
C ALA A 170 -29.06 -20.30 -4.08
N GLY A 171 -29.84 -20.24 -5.17
CA GLY A 171 -29.51 -19.49 -6.38
C GLY A 171 -29.44 -17.98 -6.13
N GLU A 172 -30.49 -17.40 -5.53
CA GLU A 172 -30.54 -15.98 -5.17
C GLU A 172 -29.39 -15.59 -4.23
N LYS A 173 -29.11 -16.45 -3.23
CA LYS A 173 -27.96 -16.25 -2.34
C LYS A 173 -26.63 -16.32 -3.11
N GLY A 174 -26.48 -17.29 -4.01
CA GLY A 174 -25.31 -17.43 -4.87
C GLY A 174 -25.06 -16.17 -5.71
N ASP A 175 -26.08 -15.66 -6.39
CA ASP A 175 -25.98 -14.45 -7.22
C ASP A 175 -25.56 -13.21 -6.40
N SER A 176 -26.18 -13.01 -5.23
CA SER A 176 -25.78 -11.92 -4.32
C SER A 176 -24.32 -12.03 -3.87
N LEU A 177 -23.83 -13.23 -3.60
CA LEU A 177 -22.44 -13.49 -3.22
C LEU A 177 -21.49 -13.23 -4.39
N PHE A 178 -21.83 -13.68 -5.61
CA PHE A 178 -21.02 -13.41 -6.80
C PHE A 178 -20.93 -11.93 -7.11
N LYS A 179 -22.02 -11.18 -6.93
CA LYS A 179 -21.99 -9.72 -7.08
C LYS A 179 -21.07 -9.06 -6.04
N LEU A 180 -21.16 -9.46 -4.77
CA LEU A 180 -20.27 -8.97 -3.71
C LEU A 180 -18.80 -9.33 -3.97
N LEU A 181 -18.51 -10.56 -4.38
CA LEU A 181 -17.16 -11.01 -4.76
C LEU A 181 -16.63 -10.29 -6.01
N GLY A 182 -17.51 -10.04 -6.99
CA GLY A 182 -17.20 -9.29 -8.19
C GLY A 182 -16.86 -7.82 -7.87
N GLU A 183 -17.63 -7.17 -7.01
CA GLU A 183 -17.36 -5.82 -6.54
C GLU A 183 -16.07 -5.76 -5.70
N ALA A 184 -15.87 -6.72 -4.78
CA ALA A 184 -14.66 -6.81 -3.97
C ALA A 184 -13.39 -7.05 -4.81
N SER A 185 -13.45 -7.92 -5.82
CA SER A 185 -12.32 -8.18 -6.71
C SER A 185 -11.92 -6.95 -7.53
N ARG A 186 -12.89 -6.15 -7.99
CA ARG A 186 -12.62 -4.87 -8.69
C ARG A 186 -11.99 -3.83 -7.77
N MET A 187 -12.31 -3.83 -6.49
CA MET A 187 -11.70 -2.90 -5.52
C MET A 187 -10.29 -3.30 -5.10
N LEU A 188 -9.96 -4.60 -5.15
CA LEU A 188 -8.62 -5.12 -4.83
C LEU A 188 -7.54 -4.88 -5.91
N TYR A 189 -7.86 -4.11 -6.95
CA TYR A 189 -6.83 -3.50 -7.79
C TYR A 189 -5.99 -2.58 -6.90
N LEU A 190 -4.84 -3.09 -6.47
CA LEU A 190 -3.71 -2.21 -6.14
C LEU A 190 -3.60 -1.18 -7.27
N PRO A 191 -3.23 0.07 -7.00
CA PRO A 191 -3.05 1.03 -8.07
C PRO A 191 -2.15 0.36 -9.09
N LYS A 192 -2.61 0.23 -10.34
CA LYS A 192 -1.93 -0.51 -11.43
C LYS A 192 -0.44 -0.20 -11.50
N ILE A 193 -0.02 0.95 -10.98
CA ILE A 193 1.35 1.31 -10.62
C ILE A 193 2.13 0.15 -9.95
N PHE A 194 1.62 -0.54 -8.93
CA PHE A 194 2.34 -1.68 -8.34
C PHE A 194 2.28 -2.96 -9.18
N GLU A 195 1.34 -3.09 -10.11
CA GLU A 195 1.30 -4.26 -11.02
C GLU A 195 2.18 -4.04 -12.25
N VAL A 196 2.31 -2.79 -12.70
CA VAL A 196 3.16 -2.37 -13.82
C VAL A 196 4.59 -2.14 -13.35
N TYR A 197 4.78 -1.43 -12.25
CA TYR A 197 6.11 -1.13 -11.70
C TYR A 197 6.54 -2.06 -10.58
N GLY A 198 5.65 -2.84 -9.95
CA GLY A 198 6.06 -3.76 -8.88
C GLY A 198 6.93 -4.90 -9.39
N PRO A 199 6.56 -5.62 -10.46
CA PRO A 199 7.42 -6.65 -11.04
C PRO A 199 8.75 -6.05 -11.45
N ASP A 200 8.76 -4.90 -12.12
CA ASP A 200 9.99 -4.20 -12.52
C ASP A 200 10.79 -3.66 -11.33
N PHE A 201 10.17 -3.19 -10.26
CA PHE A 201 10.85 -2.71 -9.07
C PHE A 201 11.44 -3.88 -8.28
N THR A 202 10.68 -4.96 -8.06
CA THR A 202 11.19 -6.17 -7.42
C THR A 202 12.21 -6.87 -8.28
N ARG A 203 12.04 -6.83 -9.62
CA ARG A 203 12.99 -7.35 -10.59
C ARG A 203 14.24 -6.50 -10.61
N ARG A 204 14.17 -5.16 -10.58
CA ARG A 204 15.34 -4.27 -10.45
C ARG A 204 16.01 -4.36 -9.08
N LEU A 205 15.26 -4.59 -8.01
CA LEU A 205 15.82 -4.80 -6.68
C LEU A 205 16.50 -6.17 -6.61
N ALA A 206 15.87 -7.21 -7.14
CA ALA A 206 16.43 -8.56 -7.27
C ALA A 206 17.60 -8.60 -8.27
N GLU A 207 17.54 -7.85 -9.38
CA GLU A 207 18.61 -7.67 -10.37
C GLU A 207 19.72 -6.81 -9.77
N ASN A 208 19.46 -5.78 -8.96
CA ASN A 208 20.53 -5.08 -8.25
C ASN A 208 21.18 -5.94 -7.15
N LEU A 209 20.46 -6.93 -6.62
CA LEU A 209 20.99 -7.91 -5.67
C LEU A 209 21.66 -9.12 -6.37
N ASN A 210 21.22 -9.50 -7.57
CA ASN A 210 21.71 -10.65 -8.34
C ASN A 210 22.71 -10.27 -9.45
N ASN A 211 22.75 -9.03 -9.93
CA ASN A 211 23.71 -8.53 -10.93
C ASN A 211 25.09 -8.22 -10.32
N ALA A 212 25.37 -8.82 -9.16
CA ALA A 212 26.70 -9.33 -8.86
C ALA A 212 27.07 -10.55 -9.75
N SER A 213 26.18 -11.08 -10.59
CA SER A 213 26.50 -12.15 -11.53
C SER A 213 25.50 -12.28 -12.70
N SER A 214 26.01 -11.90 -13.88
CA SER A 214 25.70 -12.40 -15.22
C SER A 214 24.43 -11.93 -15.96
N ASP A 215 24.71 -11.43 -17.17
CA ASP A 215 23.81 -10.91 -18.20
C ASP A 215 23.26 -12.02 -19.13
N ILE A 216 21.92 -12.09 -19.35
CA ILE A 216 21.29 -12.56 -20.61
C ILE A 216 19.87 -11.93 -20.75
N PRO A 217 19.45 -11.41 -21.93
CA PRO A 217 18.13 -10.77 -22.13
C PRO A 217 17.06 -11.73 -22.73
N PRO A 218 15.76 -11.57 -22.41
CA PRO A 218 14.68 -12.29 -23.09
C PRO A 218 13.73 -11.34 -23.88
N GLU A 219 13.75 -11.44 -25.20
CA GLU A 219 12.72 -10.91 -26.11
C GLU A 219 11.99 -12.07 -26.78
N ALA A 220 10.86 -12.54 -26.22
CA ALA A 220 9.93 -13.43 -26.94
C ALA A 220 8.60 -13.72 -26.17
N LEU A 221 7.84 -12.72 -25.67
CA LEU A 221 6.54 -13.01 -25.04
C LEU A 221 5.39 -12.02 -25.30
N ILE A 222 5.52 -11.04 -26.21
CA ILE A 222 4.47 -10.02 -26.43
C ILE A 222 3.52 -10.34 -27.61
N GLU A 223 3.79 -11.37 -28.43
CA GLU A 223 3.00 -11.58 -29.66
C GLU A 223 1.78 -12.51 -29.52
N LYS A 224 1.58 -13.18 -28.38
CA LYS A 224 0.46 -14.12 -28.19
C LYS A 224 -0.84 -13.51 -27.64
N ALA A 225 -0.83 -12.28 -27.12
CA ALA A 225 -2.01 -11.68 -26.48
C ALA A 225 -2.92 -10.87 -27.43
N LYS A 226 -2.59 -10.78 -28.73
CA LYS A 226 -3.30 -9.91 -29.68
C LYS A 226 -4.34 -10.61 -30.56
N ASN A 227 -4.39 -11.94 -30.57
CA ASN A 227 -5.20 -12.71 -31.55
C ASN A 227 -6.43 -13.43 -30.97
N GLU A 228 -6.77 -13.28 -29.68
CA GLU A 228 -7.93 -13.94 -29.07
C GLU A 228 -9.19 -13.06 -28.88
N ASN A 229 -9.14 -11.76 -29.24
CA ASN A 229 -10.21 -10.79 -28.93
C ASN A 229 -11.09 -10.35 -30.11
N LEU A 230 -11.17 -11.14 -31.19
CA LEU A 230 -11.91 -10.76 -32.40
C LEU A 230 -12.78 -11.90 -32.93
N ARG A 231 -13.59 -12.52 -32.06
CA ARG A 231 -14.60 -13.47 -32.52
C ARG A 231 -15.77 -13.68 -31.56
N GLU A 232 -16.53 -12.62 -31.28
CA GLU A 232 -17.91 -12.78 -30.80
C GLU A 232 -18.68 -11.46 -30.94
N THR A 233 -19.53 -11.40 -31.97
CA THR A 233 -20.79 -10.61 -32.02
C THR A 233 -21.34 -10.70 -33.45
N ASN A 234 -22.13 -11.75 -33.71
CA ASN A 234 -23.12 -11.71 -34.77
C ASN A 234 -24.42 -12.29 -34.19
N GLY A 235 -25.37 -11.39 -33.93
CA GLY A 235 -26.70 -11.71 -33.43
C GLY A 235 -27.53 -12.40 -34.50
N GLY A 236 -27.79 -13.68 -34.29
CA GLY A 236 -28.85 -14.42 -34.97
C GLY A 236 -30.04 -14.58 -34.04
N ASN A 237 -31.25 -14.49 -34.60
CA ASN A 237 -32.51 -14.76 -33.90
C ASN A 237 -32.44 -16.08 -33.12
N HIS A 238 -32.69 -16.01 -31.82
CA HIS A 238 -32.62 -17.13 -30.90
C HIS A 238 -33.97 -17.85 -30.91
N ASP A 239 -34.08 -18.90 -31.73
CA ASP A 239 -35.13 -19.90 -31.55
C ASP A 239 -34.95 -20.49 -30.15
N ASP A 240 -35.92 -20.26 -29.27
CA ASP A 240 -35.79 -20.57 -27.85
C ASP A 240 -35.81 -22.10 -27.67
N PRO A 241 -34.66 -22.76 -27.40
CA PRO A 241 -34.50 -24.22 -27.53
C PRO A 241 -35.29 -25.03 -26.47
N CYS A 242 -35.97 -24.33 -25.56
CA CYS A 242 -36.72 -24.93 -24.46
C CYS A 242 -38.19 -25.24 -24.79
N VAL A 243 -38.68 -24.86 -25.98
CA VAL A 243 -40.12 -24.97 -26.31
C VAL A 243 -40.52 -26.34 -26.89
N ASP A 244 -39.61 -27.10 -27.51
CA ASP A 244 -39.97 -28.31 -28.27
C ASP A 244 -39.58 -29.66 -27.63
N SER A 245 -39.04 -29.68 -26.41
CA SER A 245 -38.69 -30.93 -25.72
C SER A 245 -39.85 -31.47 -24.88
N SER A 246 -40.94 -31.89 -25.54
CA SER A 246 -41.80 -32.94 -24.99
C SER A 246 -40.96 -34.22 -24.92
N ALA A 247 -40.43 -34.50 -23.73
CA ALA A 247 -39.45 -35.55 -23.45
C ALA A 247 -39.79 -36.88 -24.13
N SER A 248 -39.05 -37.22 -25.19
CA SER A 248 -38.95 -38.63 -25.58
C SER A 248 -38.19 -39.37 -24.47
N PRO A 249 -38.74 -40.45 -23.89
CA PRO A 249 -38.08 -41.19 -22.82
C PRO A 249 -36.70 -41.65 -23.29
N ILE A 250 -35.66 -41.25 -22.55
CA ILE A 250 -34.29 -41.76 -22.78
C ILE A 250 -34.36 -43.30 -22.70
N PRO A 251 -33.92 -44.04 -23.73
CA PRO A 251 -34.03 -45.48 -23.75
C PRO A 251 -33.26 -46.10 -22.59
N SER A 252 -33.95 -46.85 -21.74
CA SER A 252 -33.46 -47.51 -20.51
C SER A 252 -32.38 -48.60 -20.74
N LYS A 253 -31.81 -48.72 -21.94
CA LYS A 253 -30.86 -49.78 -22.34
C LYS A 253 -29.38 -49.42 -22.25
N ILE A 254 -29.00 -48.27 -21.67
CA ILE A 254 -27.58 -47.84 -21.58
C ILE A 254 -26.84 -48.47 -20.36
N ALA A 255 -27.48 -49.38 -19.61
CA ALA A 255 -26.95 -49.84 -18.33
C ALA A 255 -25.62 -50.63 -18.38
N ASN A 256 -25.18 -51.19 -19.53
CA ASN A 256 -24.08 -52.17 -19.53
C ASN A 256 -22.93 -51.92 -20.54
N THR A 257 -22.89 -50.80 -21.26
CA THR A 257 -21.81 -50.56 -22.24
C THR A 257 -20.70 -49.69 -21.64
N GLU A 258 -19.54 -50.31 -21.42
CA GLU A 258 -18.34 -49.73 -20.84
C GLU A 258 -17.92 -48.36 -21.40
N LYS A 259 -17.80 -47.37 -20.49
CA LYS A 259 -16.68 -46.42 -20.32
C LYS A 259 -16.10 -45.68 -21.54
N LYS A 260 -16.81 -45.53 -22.65
CA LYS A 260 -16.55 -44.45 -23.61
C LYS A 260 -17.58 -43.34 -23.39
N GLN A 261 -17.25 -42.42 -22.48
CA GLN A 261 -18.00 -41.16 -22.30
C GLN A 261 -18.11 -40.47 -23.66
N HIS A 262 -19.30 -40.54 -24.27
CA HIS A 262 -19.59 -39.82 -25.49
C HIS A 262 -19.78 -38.33 -25.15
N PRO A 263 -18.96 -37.41 -25.68
CA PRO A 263 -19.10 -35.97 -25.43
C PRO A 263 -20.48 -35.43 -25.86
N ALA A 264 -21.15 -36.09 -26.81
CA ALA A 264 -22.50 -35.75 -27.25
C ALA A 264 -23.57 -35.88 -26.15
N ALA A 265 -23.46 -36.88 -25.26
CA ALA A 265 -24.43 -37.04 -24.18
C ALA A 265 -24.30 -35.90 -23.16
N ILE A 266 -23.07 -35.45 -22.88
CA ILE A 266 -22.81 -34.36 -21.92
C ILE A 266 -23.42 -33.04 -22.43
N GLU A 267 -23.37 -32.77 -23.73
CA GLU A 267 -23.96 -31.57 -24.33
C GLU A 267 -25.49 -31.58 -24.32
N GLU A 268 -26.12 -32.75 -24.49
CA GLU A 268 -27.57 -32.90 -24.38
C GLU A 268 -28.05 -32.70 -22.93
N TYR A 269 -27.30 -33.24 -21.96
CA TYR A 269 -27.56 -32.98 -20.53
C TYR A 269 -27.40 -31.51 -20.16
N SER A 270 -26.38 -30.80 -20.69
CA SER A 270 -26.19 -29.38 -20.37
C SER A 270 -27.34 -28.51 -20.89
N LYS A 271 -27.82 -28.77 -22.12
CA LYS A 271 -28.96 -28.03 -22.69
C LYS A 271 -30.26 -28.25 -21.91
N SER A 272 -30.55 -29.50 -21.53
CA SER A 272 -31.73 -29.82 -20.70
C SER A 272 -31.67 -29.13 -19.34
N TYR A 273 -30.48 -29.10 -18.73
CA TYR A 273 -30.24 -28.45 -17.46
C TYR A 273 -30.42 -26.91 -17.53
N ASP A 274 -29.91 -26.28 -18.59
CA ASP A 274 -30.07 -24.83 -18.80
C ASP A 274 -31.54 -24.44 -18.98
N CYS A 275 -32.31 -25.25 -19.71
CA CYS A 275 -33.75 -25.02 -19.85
C CYS A 275 -34.50 -25.14 -18.52
N PHE A 276 -34.15 -26.13 -17.68
CA PHE A 276 -34.73 -26.27 -16.35
C PHE A 276 -34.43 -25.03 -15.47
N LEU A 277 -33.20 -24.54 -15.49
CA LEU A 277 -32.81 -23.33 -14.78
C LEU A 277 -33.57 -22.09 -15.28
N LYS A 278 -33.71 -21.93 -16.59
CA LYS A 278 -34.49 -20.84 -17.20
C LYS A 278 -35.96 -20.89 -16.77
N GLN A 279 -36.55 -22.08 -16.68
CA GLN A 279 -37.93 -22.26 -16.22
C GLN A 279 -38.12 -21.91 -14.73
N LEU A 280 -37.09 -22.14 -13.90
CA LEU A 280 -37.06 -21.71 -12.49
C LEU A 280 -36.77 -20.21 -12.32
N GLY A 281 -36.45 -19.49 -13.39
CA GLY A 281 -36.03 -18.09 -13.34
C GLY A 281 -34.65 -17.89 -12.72
N ILE A 282 -33.81 -18.93 -12.68
CA ILE A 282 -32.46 -18.86 -12.13
C ILE A 282 -31.47 -18.66 -13.28
N PRO A 283 -30.61 -17.62 -13.26
CA PRO A 283 -29.62 -17.42 -14.30
C PRO A 283 -28.62 -18.59 -14.32
N SER A 284 -28.36 -19.16 -15.49
CA SER A 284 -27.46 -20.31 -15.68
C SER A 284 -26.03 -20.06 -15.18
N GLN A 285 -25.61 -18.79 -15.20
CA GLN A 285 -24.29 -18.35 -14.71
C GLN A 285 -24.08 -18.63 -13.21
N THR A 286 -25.16 -18.70 -12.42
CA THR A 286 -25.10 -18.88 -10.95
C THR A 286 -24.38 -20.17 -10.54
N PHE A 287 -24.49 -21.23 -11.34
CA PHE A 287 -23.89 -22.53 -11.03
C PHE A 287 -22.65 -22.85 -11.87
N SER A 288 -22.37 -22.04 -12.90
CA SER A 288 -21.42 -22.37 -13.96
C SER A 288 -19.94 -22.13 -13.63
N TYR A 289 -19.63 -21.35 -12.59
CA TYR A 289 -18.24 -21.05 -12.24
C TYR A 289 -17.99 -21.27 -10.75
N PRO A 290 -17.43 -22.43 -10.33
CA PRO A 290 -16.79 -22.47 -9.03
C PRO A 290 -15.63 -21.48 -9.10
N LEU A 291 -15.59 -20.48 -8.23
CA LEU A 291 -14.36 -19.72 -8.01
C LEU A 291 -13.25 -20.77 -7.79
N THR A 292 -12.26 -20.83 -8.68
CA THR A 292 -11.22 -21.84 -8.56
C THR A 292 -10.50 -21.62 -7.24
N TRP A 293 -10.21 -22.69 -6.51
CA TRP A 293 -9.52 -22.62 -5.22
C TRP A 293 -8.25 -21.76 -5.28
N ASP A 294 -7.58 -21.73 -6.43
CA ASP A 294 -6.42 -20.89 -6.71
C ASP A 294 -6.70 -19.38 -6.54
N THR A 295 -7.85 -18.89 -7.02
CA THR A 295 -8.21 -17.46 -6.88
C THR A 295 -8.46 -17.10 -5.42
N ILE A 296 -9.13 -17.96 -4.66
CA ILE A 296 -9.38 -17.77 -3.23
C ILE A 296 -8.06 -17.78 -2.45
N PHE A 297 -7.16 -18.71 -2.77
CA PHE A 297 -5.84 -18.79 -2.14
C PHE A 297 -5.00 -17.55 -2.42
N LEU A 298 -4.97 -17.10 -3.68
CA LEU A 298 -4.21 -15.92 -4.08
C LEU A 298 -4.74 -14.65 -3.39
N ILE A 299 -6.06 -14.50 -3.28
CA ILE A 299 -6.69 -13.40 -2.54
C ILE A 299 -6.30 -13.49 -1.05
N ARG A 300 -6.47 -14.65 -0.39
CA ARG A 300 -6.12 -14.82 1.03
C ARG A 300 -4.64 -14.57 1.32
N ALA A 301 -3.75 -15.04 0.46
CA ALA A 301 -2.31 -14.82 0.59
C ALA A 301 -1.98 -13.32 0.51
N LYS A 302 -2.56 -12.61 -0.45
CA LYS A 302 -2.40 -11.15 -0.62
C LYS A 302 -2.92 -10.38 0.61
N ILE A 303 -4.08 -10.79 1.13
CA ILE A 303 -4.69 -10.22 2.34
C ILE A 303 -3.76 -10.39 3.54
N ASN A 304 -3.29 -11.62 3.76
CA ASN A 304 -2.43 -11.96 4.89
C ASN A 304 -1.12 -11.17 4.83
N LEU A 305 -0.52 -11.03 3.64
CA LEU A 305 0.70 -10.25 3.47
C LEU A 305 0.47 -8.77 3.82
N MET A 306 -0.62 -8.17 3.34
CA MET A 306 -0.95 -6.77 3.62
C MET A 306 -1.23 -6.53 5.12
N MET A 307 -2.01 -7.41 5.74
CA MET A 307 -2.43 -7.29 7.15
C MET A 307 -1.30 -7.58 8.14
N THR A 308 -0.47 -8.57 7.85
CA THR A 308 0.53 -9.08 8.81
C THR A 308 1.88 -8.35 8.65
N TRP A 309 2.20 -7.86 7.46
CA TRP A 309 3.51 -7.23 7.21
C TRP A 309 3.41 -5.72 7.05
N PHE A 310 2.56 -5.24 6.14
CA PHE A 310 2.53 -3.82 5.80
C PHE A 310 1.87 -2.98 6.89
N LEU A 311 0.72 -3.43 7.38
CA LEU A 311 -0.07 -2.66 8.33
C LEU A 311 0.72 -2.41 9.64
N PRO A 312 1.25 -3.43 10.35
CA PRO A 312 1.97 -3.22 11.60
C PRO A 312 3.25 -2.42 11.40
N GLY A 313 3.94 -2.63 10.27
CA GLY A 313 5.12 -1.86 9.90
C GLY A 313 4.84 -0.37 9.74
N LEU A 314 3.72 -0.01 9.10
CA LEU A 314 3.34 1.39 8.92
C LEU A 314 2.87 2.06 10.21
N TYR A 315 2.17 1.33 11.09
CA TYR A 315 1.83 1.82 12.42
C TYR A 315 3.10 2.06 13.27
N GLY A 316 4.08 1.15 13.22
CA GLY A 316 5.38 1.35 13.88
C GLY A 316 6.16 2.54 13.28
N LEU A 317 6.13 2.69 11.97
CA LEU A 317 6.76 3.82 11.29
C LEU A 317 6.10 5.15 11.68
N LEU A 318 4.77 5.20 11.75
CA LEU A 318 4.02 6.36 12.23
C LEU A 318 4.41 6.72 13.67
N GLY A 319 4.54 5.71 14.56
CA GLY A 319 5.01 5.90 15.93
C GLY A 319 6.40 6.55 16.00
N ALA A 320 7.33 6.07 15.17
CA ALA A 320 8.67 6.64 15.07
C ALA A 320 8.67 8.08 14.52
N CYS A 321 7.80 8.37 13.53
CA CYS A 321 7.61 9.73 13.02
C CYS A 321 7.09 10.68 14.11
N VAL A 322 6.10 10.27 14.90
CA VAL A 322 5.57 11.08 16.02
C VAL A 322 6.65 11.36 17.06
N TYR A 323 7.49 10.36 17.37
CA TYR A 323 8.63 10.54 18.25
C TYR A 323 9.63 11.59 17.71
N LEU A 324 9.96 11.53 16.42
CA LEU A 324 10.83 12.53 15.78
C LEU A 324 10.22 13.93 15.76
N LEU A 325 8.91 14.06 15.56
CA LEU A 325 8.22 15.34 15.64
C LEU A 325 8.34 15.95 17.05
N ARG A 326 8.16 15.13 18.09
CA ARG A 326 8.34 15.55 19.48
C ARG A 326 9.78 15.99 19.76
N GLU A 327 10.76 15.20 19.33
CA GLU A 327 12.17 15.50 19.51
C GLU A 327 12.58 16.77 18.75
N SER A 328 12.11 16.92 17.51
CA SER A 328 12.32 18.11 16.69
C SER A 328 11.78 19.37 17.38
N MET A 329 10.61 19.30 18.01
CA MET A 329 10.04 20.44 18.73
C MET A 329 10.84 20.79 19.99
N HIS A 330 11.45 19.80 20.65
CA HIS A 330 12.24 20.02 21.86
C HIS A 330 13.64 20.59 21.54
N ARG A 331 14.20 20.29 20.36
CA ARG A 331 15.57 20.64 19.97
C ARG A 331 15.74 22.03 19.34
N ASN A 332 14.72 22.90 19.45
CA ASN A 332 14.63 24.21 18.79
C ASN A 332 15.65 25.29 19.21
N SER A 333 16.77 24.97 19.88
CA SER A 333 17.68 25.99 20.43
C SER A 333 19.14 25.93 19.98
N VAL A 334 19.61 24.91 19.23
CA VAL A 334 21.04 24.84 18.85
C VAL A 334 21.21 24.31 17.44
N THR A 335 21.45 25.19 16.47
CA THR A 335 21.88 24.85 15.11
C THR A 335 23.26 24.19 15.14
N PRO A 336 23.39 22.89 14.81
CA PRO A 336 24.69 22.26 14.68
C PRO A 336 25.37 22.64 13.36
N PRO A 337 26.71 22.59 13.28
CA PRO A 337 27.46 22.92 12.06
C PRO A 337 27.11 21.97 10.90
N ALA A 338 27.04 22.53 9.69
CA ALA A 338 26.50 21.89 8.46
C ALA A 338 27.07 20.49 8.14
N HIS A 339 28.32 20.19 8.52
CA HIS A 339 28.93 18.89 8.21
C HIS A 339 28.40 17.72 9.06
N LYS A 340 27.93 17.97 10.30
CA LYS A 340 27.34 16.94 11.17
C LYS A 340 25.87 16.62 10.85
N GLN A 341 25.26 17.38 9.93
CA GLN A 341 23.83 17.35 9.69
C GLN A 341 23.41 16.14 8.82
N PHE A 342 24.21 15.77 7.82
CA PHE A 342 23.95 14.59 6.97
C PHE A 342 23.94 13.28 7.77
N ILE A 343 24.93 13.11 8.65
CA ILE A 343 25.00 11.95 9.55
C ILE A 343 23.79 11.93 10.49
N GLY A 344 23.37 13.11 10.98
CA GLY A 344 22.17 13.25 11.81
C GLY A 344 20.89 12.83 11.10
N THR A 345 20.70 13.25 9.84
CA THR A 345 19.53 12.85 9.04
C THR A 345 19.50 11.37 8.72
N LEU A 346 20.66 10.77 8.44
CA LEU A 346 20.77 9.34 8.18
C LEU A 346 20.43 8.52 9.43
N LEU A 347 20.90 8.96 10.60
CA LEU A 347 20.53 8.34 11.88
C LEU A 347 19.02 8.43 12.15
N GLN A 348 18.39 9.56 11.82
CA GLN A 348 16.95 9.74 11.95
C GLN A 348 16.17 8.81 11.02
N LEU A 349 16.58 8.67 9.77
CA LEU A 349 15.96 7.73 8.82
C LEU A 349 16.13 6.28 9.26
N LEU A 350 17.32 5.91 9.73
CA LEU A 350 17.59 4.57 10.28
C LEU A 350 16.65 4.29 11.46
N ARG A 351 16.48 5.26 12.37
CA ARG A 351 15.55 5.16 13.50
C ARG A 351 14.10 4.94 13.04
N ILE A 352 13.65 5.66 12.01
CA ILE A 352 12.31 5.47 11.43
C ILE A 352 12.15 4.05 10.88
N SER A 353 13.14 3.56 10.14
CA SER A 353 13.11 2.20 9.58
C SER A 353 13.10 1.12 10.66
N LEU A 354 13.85 1.31 11.75
CA LEU A 354 13.86 0.42 12.91
C LEU A 354 12.52 0.42 13.65
N GLY A 355 11.87 1.59 13.77
CA GLY A 355 10.53 1.68 14.33
C GLY A 355 9.48 0.94 13.50
N GLY A 356 9.57 1.01 12.17
CA GLY A 356 8.75 0.20 11.27
C GLY A 356 9.00 -1.29 11.46
N LEU A 357 10.26 -1.72 11.50
CA LEU A 357 10.63 -3.12 11.72
C LEU A 357 10.13 -3.65 13.09
N ALA A 358 10.24 -2.84 14.15
CA ALA A 358 9.70 -3.17 15.46
C ALA A 358 8.17 -3.38 15.41
N GLY A 359 7.47 -2.55 14.64
CA GLY A 359 6.04 -2.72 14.38
C GLY A 359 5.70 -4.06 13.70
N ILE A 360 6.48 -4.47 12.70
CA ILE A 360 6.32 -5.78 12.03
C ILE A 360 6.53 -6.94 13.01
N ILE A 361 7.61 -6.88 13.81
CA ILE A 361 7.93 -7.92 14.79
C ILE A 361 6.78 -8.10 15.78
N ILE A 362 6.24 -7.00 16.34
CA ILE A 362 5.08 -7.07 17.22
C ILE A 362 3.85 -7.60 16.49
N GLY A 363 3.63 -7.17 15.24
CA GLY A 363 2.55 -7.69 14.39
C GLY A 363 2.57 -9.22 14.29
N TRP A 364 3.74 -9.83 14.16
CA TRP A 364 3.88 -11.30 14.10
C TRP A 364 3.61 -12.01 15.43
N PHE A 365 4.00 -11.42 16.55
CA PHE A 365 3.77 -12.03 17.86
C PHE A 365 2.32 -11.87 18.33
N VAL A 366 1.61 -10.84 17.87
CA VAL A 366 0.25 -10.53 18.34
C VAL A 366 -0.84 -11.06 17.41
N VAL A 367 -0.60 -11.14 16.09
CA VAL A 367 -1.59 -11.67 15.15
C VAL A 367 -1.36 -13.17 14.98
N PRO A 368 -2.24 -14.05 15.51
CA PRO A 368 -2.13 -15.47 15.24
C PRO A 368 -2.25 -15.68 13.73
N SER A 369 -1.20 -16.24 13.13
CA SER A 369 -1.14 -16.56 11.71
C SER A 369 -2.42 -17.26 11.29
N ALA A 370 -3.12 -16.72 10.28
CA ALA A 370 -4.38 -17.23 9.74
C ALA A 370 -4.30 -18.67 9.17
N THR A 371 -3.17 -19.34 9.34
CA THR A 371 -2.87 -20.72 8.96
C THR A 371 -3.41 -21.76 9.95
N SER A 372 -3.89 -21.38 11.14
CA SER A 372 -4.55 -22.33 12.04
C SER A 372 -5.98 -22.58 11.56
N GLY A 373 -6.15 -23.68 10.82
CA GLY A 373 -7.43 -24.11 10.27
C GLY A 373 -8.50 -24.26 11.36
N ASN A 374 -9.71 -23.83 11.02
CA ASN A 374 -10.95 -24.06 11.77
C ASN A 374 -11.14 -23.18 13.03
N GLY A 375 -11.62 -21.95 12.80
CA GLY A 375 -12.35 -21.21 13.83
C GLY A 375 -11.84 -19.79 14.06
N SER A 376 -12.63 -18.82 13.61
CA SER A 376 -12.69 -17.47 14.21
C SER A 376 -11.37 -16.73 14.42
N VAL A 377 -10.56 -16.55 13.38
CA VAL A 377 -9.39 -15.61 13.42
C VAL A 377 -9.82 -14.14 13.21
N VAL A 378 -11.11 -13.86 13.11
CA VAL A 378 -11.67 -12.49 13.25
C VAL A 378 -12.16 -12.30 14.69
N ALA A 379 -11.38 -12.83 15.65
CA ALA A 379 -11.59 -12.53 17.07
C ALA A 379 -11.22 -11.07 17.31
N SER A 380 -12.10 -10.16 16.86
CA SER A 380 -12.00 -8.72 16.92
C SER A 380 -10.67 -8.20 16.34
N ILE A 381 -10.75 -7.36 15.31
CA ILE A 381 -9.66 -6.43 14.99
C ILE A 381 -9.55 -5.49 16.20
N SER A 382 -8.95 -5.99 17.27
CA SER A 382 -8.71 -5.23 18.45
C SER A 382 -7.70 -4.18 17.99
N SER A 383 -7.96 -2.91 18.26
CA SER A 383 -7.00 -1.84 18.02
C SER A 383 -5.68 -2.06 18.79
N ILE A 384 -5.64 -3.05 19.69
CA ILE A 384 -4.52 -3.43 20.55
C ILE A 384 -3.24 -3.78 19.75
N PRO A 385 -3.19 -4.78 18.84
CA PRO A 385 -2.00 -5.07 18.02
C PRO A 385 -1.43 -3.85 17.30
N PHE A 386 -2.28 -3.02 16.70
CA PHE A 386 -1.84 -1.83 15.98
C PHE A 386 -1.36 -0.73 16.93
N GLY A 387 -2.04 -0.55 18.07
CA GLY A 387 -1.61 0.34 19.14
C GLY A 387 -0.27 -0.09 19.74
N LEU A 388 -0.04 -1.40 19.92
CA LEU A 388 1.24 -1.95 20.37
C LEU A 388 2.35 -1.74 19.33
N ALA A 389 2.07 -1.99 18.04
CA ALA A 389 3.01 -1.72 16.96
C ALA A 389 3.39 -0.23 16.90
N PHE A 390 2.40 0.66 17.01
CA PHE A 390 2.62 2.11 17.11
C PHE A 390 3.46 2.47 18.35
N MET A 391 3.11 1.93 19.52
CA MET A 391 3.80 2.21 20.76
C MET A 391 5.26 1.73 20.74
N ALA A 392 5.53 0.60 20.09
CA ALA A 392 6.88 0.08 19.90
C ALA A 392 7.71 0.93 18.93
N GLY A 393 7.09 1.41 17.86
CA GLY A 393 7.70 2.40 16.98
C GLY A 393 8.03 3.71 17.69
N PHE A 394 7.09 4.22 18.51
CA PHE A 394 7.27 5.41 19.33
C PHE A 394 8.36 5.24 20.39
N SER A 395 8.47 4.04 20.97
CA SER A 395 9.42 3.70 22.04
C SER A 395 10.69 3.01 21.54
N SER A 396 11.02 3.15 20.25
CA SER A 396 12.13 2.39 19.64
C SER A 396 13.45 2.60 20.38
N ASP A 397 13.72 3.81 20.84
CA ASP A 397 14.95 4.13 21.59
C ASP A 397 15.03 3.43 22.94
N THR A 398 13.90 3.37 23.66
CA THR A 398 13.83 2.68 24.94
C THR A 398 13.99 1.18 24.74
N LEU A 399 13.40 0.62 23.68
CA LEU A 399 13.54 -0.80 23.33
C LEU A 399 14.98 -1.18 22.99
N PHE A 400 15.69 -0.40 22.16
CA PHE A 400 17.10 -0.69 21.87
C PHE A 400 17.99 -0.49 23.10
N SER A 401 17.70 0.53 23.92
CA SER A 401 18.42 0.72 25.18
C SER A 401 18.21 -0.45 26.14
N LEU A 402 17.00 -1.03 26.17
CA LEU A 402 16.69 -2.22 26.96
C LEU A 402 17.42 -3.46 26.41
N LEU A 403 17.37 -3.70 25.10
CA LEU A 403 18.07 -4.82 24.45
C LEU A 403 19.58 -4.76 24.70
N GLU A 404 20.17 -3.58 24.59
CA GLU A 404 21.59 -3.38 24.88
C GLU A 404 21.92 -3.63 26.36
N ARG A 405 21.03 -3.26 27.29
CA ARG A 405 21.18 -3.60 28.71
C ARG A 405 21.11 -5.12 28.95
N ILE A 406 20.12 -5.79 28.36
CA ILE A 406 19.96 -7.24 28.48
C ILE A 406 21.18 -7.98 27.92
N ARG A 407 21.64 -7.57 26.73
CA ARG A 407 22.87 -8.11 26.11
C ARG A 407 24.05 -8.03 27.06
N ARG A 408 24.29 -6.85 27.66
CA ARG A 408 25.39 -6.65 28.62
C ARG A 408 25.25 -7.53 29.86
N THR A 409 24.03 -7.73 30.36
CA THR A 409 23.79 -8.61 31.52
C THR A 409 24.11 -10.07 31.19
N ILE A 410 23.77 -10.53 29.98
CA ILE A 410 24.11 -11.87 29.50
C ILE A 410 25.63 -12.03 29.37
N ASP A 411 26.31 -11.07 28.74
CA ASP A 411 27.77 -11.09 28.58
C ASP A 411 28.53 -11.11 29.93
N THR A 412 27.95 -10.49 30.97
CA THR A 412 28.52 -10.52 32.33
C THR A 412 28.24 -11.81 33.10
N SER A 413 27.26 -12.62 32.69
CA SER A 413 26.92 -13.90 33.34
C SER A 413 27.79 -15.07 32.87
N GLU A 414 28.56 -14.89 31.79
CA GLU A 414 29.45 -15.91 31.21
C GLU A 414 30.90 -15.81 31.71
N LYS A 415 31.19 -14.84 32.60
CA LYS A 415 32.46 -14.72 33.33
C LYS A 415 32.24 -15.01 34.80
#